data_AF-A0AA51CBL4-F1
#
_entry.id   AF-A0AA51CBL4-F1
#
_cell.length_a   1.000
_cell.length_b   1.000
_cell.length_c   1.000
_cell.angle_alpha   90.00
_cell.angle_beta   90.00
_cell.angle_gamma   90.00
#
_symmetry.space_group_name_H-M   'P 1'
#
loop_
_entity.id
_entity.type
_entity.pdbx_description
1 polymer ?
#
loop_
_entity_poly.entity_id
_entity_poly.type
_entity_poly.pdbx_seq_one_letter_code
_entity_poly.pdbx_strand_id
1 'polypeptide(L)'
;MCANRKIKRNKKTFRFGLTLTICCLFMAVVYAYTSSTAIYIHNEKVTFTTQSGFPFTDEQGRMQVPLRATMDAYGCETTWNEGAKTVTLKKGDTSVKVPVGRPFIVINGVQQNTDTAALIEDGRTYLPIRPVLEAFGANVTWDEKRNAVIITENIHGQLNVHFIDVDQADAILIDHKDFEVLIDGGNNKDGKNVVSYIETYVDGPLDLVIATHPDADHIGGLDDVIEAYDVSKIIDSGSKKDTKTFKEYWQATQNEPNCQILFDEDMTLDLGYGAKLKIIETGDEYKDANDNSVVAQLNYGDISVLLTGDMEKDAEKAALFKFQNVTVLKSGHHGSATSSSQKLLDILQPEYVVISAGKENKYGHPHRAVLERYFNSGATVYGTFRSGTIIMTTDGSTVSFNTNDPVVLSDAGN
;
A
#
# COMPACT_ATOMS: atom_id res chain seq x y z
N MET A 1 61.87 -35.89 -72.73
CA MET A 1 62.55 -36.16 -71.45
C MET A 1 61.70 -37.13 -70.65
N CYS A 2 62.30 -38.27 -70.26
CA CYS A 2 61.93 -39.28 -69.25
C CYS A 2 60.46 -39.61 -68.92
N ALA A 3 60.03 -40.82 -68.61
CA ALA A 3 60.45 -42.21 -68.78
C ALA A 3 59.36 -43.06 -68.09
N ASN A 4 58.90 -44.11 -68.77
CA ASN A 4 58.55 -45.45 -68.24
C ASN A 4 57.62 -45.70 -67.03
N ARG A 5 56.69 -46.64 -67.33
CA ARG A 5 56.35 -47.90 -66.62
C ARG A 5 55.26 -47.95 -65.54
N LYS A 6 54.15 -48.58 -65.97
CA LYS A 6 53.47 -49.78 -65.43
C LYS A 6 53.72 -50.18 -63.95
N ILE A 7 52.68 -49.97 -63.14
CA ILE A 7 51.95 -50.89 -62.23
C ILE A 7 52.65 -52.20 -61.78
N LYS A 8 52.91 -52.34 -60.47
CA LYS A 8 52.33 -53.40 -59.59
C LYS A 8 52.81 -53.33 -58.12
N ARG A 9 51.95 -53.86 -57.23
CA ARG A 9 52.11 -54.23 -55.80
C ARG A 9 51.95 -53.05 -54.80
N ASN A 10 51.23 -53.17 -53.69
CA ASN A 10 51.25 -54.25 -52.71
C ASN A 10 49.98 -54.33 -51.84
N LYS A 11 49.63 -55.54 -51.40
CA LYS A 11 48.69 -55.84 -50.30
C LYS A 11 49.27 -55.32 -48.98
N LYS A 12 48.48 -54.67 -48.13
CA LYS A 12 48.69 -54.66 -46.67
C LYS A 12 47.36 -54.69 -45.91
N THR A 13 47.35 -55.60 -44.95
CA THR A 13 46.35 -56.00 -43.96
C THR A 13 45.97 -54.87 -43.00
N PHE A 14 44.66 -54.68 -42.78
CA PHE A 14 44.12 -53.82 -41.72
C PHE A 14 44.07 -54.60 -40.40
N ARG A 15 44.71 -54.07 -39.35
CA ARG A 15 44.61 -54.57 -37.97
C ARG A 15 43.45 -53.82 -37.29
N PHE A 16 42.49 -54.57 -36.76
CA PHE A 16 41.45 -54.06 -35.85
C PHE A 16 42.10 -53.78 -34.48
N GLY A 17 42.08 -52.50 -34.06
CA GLY A 17 42.34 -52.11 -32.67
C GLY A 17 41.01 -51.98 -31.94
N LEU A 18 40.78 -52.85 -30.96
CA LEU A 18 39.64 -52.79 -30.04
C LEU A 18 39.89 -51.66 -29.03
N THR A 19 39.22 -50.52 -29.18
CA THR A 19 39.24 -49.45 -28.18
C THR A 19 38.13 -49.72 -27.16
N LEU A 20 38.52 -50.10 -25.95
CA LEU A 20 37.61 -50.32 -24.83
C LEU A 20 37.15 -48.96 -24.28
N THR A 21 35.99 -48.49 -24.71
CA THR A 21 35.37 -47.26 -24.17
C THR A 21 34.74 -47.59 -22.82
N ILE A 22 35.44 -47.27 -21.73
CA ILE A 22 34.88 -47.32 -20.38
C ILE A 22 33.85 -46.19 -20.28
N CYS A 23 32.58 -46.56 -20.38
CA CYS A 23 31.45 -45.66 -20.19
C CYS A 23 31.25 -45.48 -18.68
N CYS A 24 31.92 -44.48 -18.09
CA CYS A 24 31.65 -44.04 -16.73
C CYS A 24 30.22 -43.46 -16.69
N LEU A 25 29.25 -44.25 -16.21
CA LEU A 25 27.95 -43.75 -15.78
C LEU A 25 28.18 -42.83 -14.56
N PHE A 26 28.30 -41.53 -14.83
CA PHE A 26 28.02 -40.52 -13.81
C PHE A 26 26.52 -40.57 -13.54
N MET A 27 26.11 -41.27 -12.48
CA MET A 27 24.83 -40.97 -11.83
C MET A 27 24.96 -39.56 -11.27
N ALA A 28 24.44 -38.58 -12.01
CA ALA A 28 24.13 -37.29 -11.45
C ALA A 28 23.03 -37.53 -10.41
N VAL A 29 23.42 -37.54 -9.13
CA VAL A 29 22.46 -37.37 -8.04
C VAL A 29 21.92 -35.96 -8.19
N VAL A 30 20.75 -35.82 -8.81
CA VAL A 30 19.99 -34.59 -8.79
C VAL A 30 19.50 -34.44 -7.36
N TYR A 31 20.21 -33.65 -6.56
CA TYR A 31 19.61 -33.08 -5.36
C TYR A 31 18.49 -32.16 -5.85
N ALA A 32 17.24 -32.60 -5.68
CA ALA A 32 16.13 -31.67 -5.70
C ALA A 32 16.36 -30.70 -4.54
N TYR A 33 16.85 -29.49 -4.84
CA TYR A 33 16.67 -28.38 -3.91
C TYR A 33 15.16 -28.13 -3.86
N THR A 34 14.49 -28.72 -2.88
CA THR A 34 13.17 -28.26 -2.48
C THR A 34 13.36 -26.80 -2.08
N SER A 35 12.83 -25.87 -2.89
CA SER A 35 12.88 -24.44 -2.55
C SER A 35 12.19 -24.29 -1.20
N SER A 36 12.95 -24.00 -0.14
CA SER A 36 12.36 -23.74 1.16
C SER A 36 11.48 -22.50 1.04
N THR A 37 10.27 -22.58 1.58
CA THR A 37 9.35 -21.45 1.66
C THR A 37 10.03 -20.28 2.36
N ALA A 38 10.00 -19.10 1.74
CA ALA A 38 10.53 -17.89 2.35
C ALA A 38 9.51 -17.31 3.34
N ILE A 39 10.00 -16.70 4.42
CA ILE A 39 9.19 -15.96 5.39
C ILE A 39 9.63 -14.51 5.35
N TYR A 40 8.69 -13.59 5.20
CA TYR A 40 8.92 -12.15 5.26
C TYR A 40 8.13 -11.58 6.44
N ILE A 41 8.79 -10.73 7.24
CA ILE A 41 8.19 -9.97 8.34
C ILE A 41 8.43 -8.50 8.03
N HIS A 42 7.38 -7.69 7.89
CA HIS A 42 7.49 -6.27 7.50
C HIS A 42 8.35 -6.07 6.24
N ASN A 43 8.11 -6.91 5.22
CA ASN A 43 8.85 -6.96 3.96
C ASN A 43 10.35 -7.33 4.08
N GLU A 44 10.86 -7.63 5.28
CA GLU A 44 12.22 -8.15 5.49
C GLU A 44 12.24 -9.68 5.49
N LYS A 45 13.14 -10.26 4.70
CA LYS A 45 13.29 -11.72 4.62
C LYS A 45 13.94 -12.27 5.89
N VAL A 46 13.25 -13.17 6.59
CA VAL A 46 13.83 -13.88 7.74
C VAL A 46 14.92 -14.84 7.26
N THR A 47 16.10 -14.75 7.86
CA THR A 47 17.24 -15.60 7.51
C THR A 47 17.25 -16.87 8.35
N PHE A 48 17.21 -18.02 7.66
CA PHE A 48 17.28 -19.35 8.26
C PHE A 48 18.61 -20.01 7.92
N THR A 49 19.19 -20.71 8.90
CA THR A 49 20.49 -21.36 8.80
C THR A 49 20.38 -22.81 9.24
N THR A 50 21.40 -23.62 8.96
CA THR A 50 21.48 -24.99 9.49
C THR A 50 21.44 -25.03 11.02
N GLN A 51 21.89 -23.97 11.71
CA GLN A 51 21.84 -23.86 13.16
C GLN A 51 20.45 -23.50 13.68
N SER A 52 19.74 -22.57 13.04
CA SER A 52 18.39 -22.18 13.44
C SER A 52 17.32 -23.17 12.99
N GLY A 53 17.53 -23.88 11.88
CA GLY A 53 16.52 -24.72 11.23
C GLY A 53 15.86 -23.98 10.07
N PHE A 54 15.07 -24.71 9.28
CA PHE A 54 14.36 -24.16 8.12
C PHE A 54 12.86 -24.39 8.28
N PRO A 55 12.00 -23.47 7.80
CA PRO A 55 10.56 -23.68 7.75
C PRO A 55 10.19 -24.93 6.97
N PHE A 56 9.11 -25.58 7.39
CA PHE A 56 8.52 -26.72 6.67
C PHE A 56 7.00 -26.71 6.83
N THR A 57 6.32 -27.52 6.02
CA THR A 57 4.88 -27.73 6.13
C THR A 57 4.63 -29.08 6.79
N ASP A 58 3.80 -29.11 7.84
CA ASP A 58 3.44 -30.34 8.53
C ASP A 58 2.43 -31.20 7.74
N GLU A 59 2.07 -32.37 8.28
CA GLU A 59 1.13 -33.31 7.66
C GLU A 59 -0.28 -32.73 7.45
N GLN A 60 -0.64 -31.67 8.17
CA GLN A 60 -1.91 -30.97 8.05
C GLN A 60 -1.86 -29.78 7.07
N GLY A 61 -0.72 -29.57 6.39
CA GLY A 61 -0.56 -28.47 5.46
C GLY A 61 -0.31 -27.12 6.16
N ARG A 62 0.13 -27.12 7.42
CA ARG A 62 0.41 -25.90 8.20
C ARG A 62 1.90 -25.59 8.25
N MET A 63 2.23 -24.31 8.08
CA MET A 63 3.61 -23.85 8.09
C MET A 63 4.16 -23.82 9.52
N GLN A 64 5.24 -24.59 9.71
CA GLN A 64 6.03 -24.68 10.93
C GLN A 64 7.32 -23.88 10.75
N VAL A 65 7.63 -23.01 11.70
CA VAL A 65 8.84 -22.18 11.66
C VAL A 65 9.74 -22.36 12.88
N PRO A 66 11.07 -22.28 12.72
CA PRO A 66 11.98 -22.29 13.85
C PRO A 66 11.70 -21.14 14.82
N LEU A 67 11.36 -21.50 16.06
CA LEU A 67 10.97 -20.57 17.12
C LEU A 67 11.85 -19.32 17.19
N ARG A 68 13.16 -19.50 17.41
CA ARG A 68 14.05 -18.39 17.73
C ARG A 68 14.23 -17.43 16.55
N ALA A 69 14.53 -17.95 15.36
CA ALA A 69 14.77 -17.10 14.19
C ALA A 69 13.54 -16.24 13.83
N THR A 70 12.34 -16.81 13.89
CA THR A 70 11.11 -16.08 13.54
C THR A 70 10.67 -15.14 14.64
N MET A 71 10.69 -15.57 15.91
CA MET A 71 10.20 -14.73 17.02
C MET A 71 11.18 -13.60 17.34
N ASP A 72 12.50 -13.81 17.19
CA ASP A 72 13.48 -12.73 17.32
C ASP A 72 13.31 -11.70 16.19
N ALA A 73 13.11 -12.15 14.94
CA ALA A 73 12.85 -11.26 13.80
C ALA A 73 11.51 -10.50 13.93
N TYR A 74 10.51 -11.11 14.57
CA TYR A 74 9.24 -10.46 14.90
C TYR A 74 9.33 -9.54 16.13
N GLY A 75 10.44 -9.56 16.88
CA GLY A 75 10.64 -8.71 18.07
C GLY A 75 9.96 -9.23 19.34
N CYS A 76 9.76 -10.55 19.48
CA CYS A 76 9.23 -11.16 20.69
C CYS A 76 10.34 -11.53 21.69
N GLU A 77 10.09 -11.30 22.98
CA GLU A 77 10.82 -11.95 24.06
C GLU A 77 10.37 -13.41 24.19
N THR A 78 11.32 -14.34 24.21
CA THR A 78 11.05 -15.78 24.23
C THR A 78 11.59 -16.44 25.49
N THR A 79 10.75 -17.19 26.21
CA THR A 79 11.14 -18.00 27.37
C THR A 79 10.69 -19.45 27.21
N TRP A 80 11.58 -20.41 27.52
CA TRP A 80 11.27 -21.84 27.50
C TRP A 80 11.05 -22.38 28.92
N ASN A 81 9.97 -23.15 29.11
CA ASN A 81 9.74 -23.92 30.32
C ASN A 81 9.90 -25.42 30.05
N GLU A 82 11.00 -25.99 30.54
CA GLU A 82 11.35 -27.39 30.30
C GLU A 82 10.38 -28.39 30.96
N GLY A 83 9.93 -28.09 32.19
CA GLY A 83 9.03 -28.98 32.93
C GLY A 83 7.62 -29.05 32.34
N ALA A 84 7.13 -27.93 31.81
CA ALA A 84 5.82 -27.85 31.17
C ALA A 84 5.85 -28.11 29.65
N LYS A 85 7.05 -28.16 29.04
CA LYS A 85 7.25 -28.21 27.58
C LYS A 85 6.47 -27.10 26.85
N THR A 86 6.62 -25.87 27.36
CA THR A 86 5.86 -24.71 26.89
C THR A 86 6.79 -23.55 26.56
N VAL A 87 6.59 -22.94 25.40
CA VAL A 87 7.19 -21.64 25.04
C VAL A 87 6.27 -20.54 25.57
N THR A 88 6.83 -19.49 26.16
CA THR A 88 6.13 -18.23 26.43
C THR A 88 6.78 -17.14 25.58
N LEU A 89 5.94 -16.47 24.79
CA LEU A 89 6.30 -15.36 23.91
C LEU A 89 5.65 -14.09 24.45
N LYS A 90 6.38 -12.98 24.44
CA LYS A 90 5.86 -11.67 24.83
C LYS A 90 6.26 -10.57 23.84
N LYS A 91 5.34 -9.66 23.57
CA LYS A 91 5.57 -8.43 22.81
C LYS A 91 4.55 -7.38 23.26
N GLY A 92 5.02 -6.24 23.75
CA GLY A 92 4.17 -5.26 24.43
C GLY A 92 3.40 -5.89 25.59
N ASP A 93 2.09 -5.64 25.65
CA ASP A 93 1.20 -6.19 26.69
C ASP A 93 0.69 -7.61 26.38
N THR A 94 0.99 -8.15 25.20
CA THR A 94 0.50 -9.47 24.79
C THR A 94 1.48 -10.57 25.20
N SER A 95 0.94 -11.61 25.83
CA SER A 95 1.65 -12.84 26.19
C SER A 95 0.96 -14.05 25.56
N VAL A 96 1.72 -14.83 24.78
CA VAL A 96 1.24 -16.06 24.15
C VAL A 96 2.02 -17.25 24.68
N LYS A 97 1.34 -18.24 25.25
CA LYS A 97 1.94 -19.52 25.66
C LYS A 97 1.61 -20.58 24.63
N VAL A 98 2.64 -21.28 24.16
CA VAL A 98 2.53 -22.34 23.15
C VAL A 98 3.05 -23.66 23.75
N PRO A 99 2.17 -24.53 24.27
CA PRO A 99 2.54 -25.87 24.71
C PRO A 99 2.90 -26.76 23.52
N VAL A 100 4.06 -27.41 23.57
CA VAL A 100 4.52 -28.34 22.54
C VAL A 100 3.66 -29.60 22.54
N GLY A 101 3.29 -30.08 21.36
CA GLY A 101 2.49 -31.29 21.15
C GLY A 101 1.01 -31.13 21.53
N ARG A 102 0.54 -29.90 21.75
CA ARG A 102 -0.85 -29.59 22.06
C ARG A 102 -1.44 -28.65 20.99
N PRO A 103 -2.63 -28.93 20.46
CA PRO A 103 -3.27 -28.12 19.43
C PRO A 103 -4.05 -26.95 20.05
N PHE A 104 -3.37 -26.15 20.88
CA PHE A 104 -3.91 -24.90 21.41
C PHE A 104 -2.79 -23.95 21.81
N ILE A 105 -3.10 -22.67 21.87
CA ILE A 105 -2.29 -21.61 22.46
C ILE A 105 -3.05 -20.94 23.60
N VAL A 106 -2.35 -20.20 24.45
CA VAL A 106 -2.98 -19.40 25.51
C VAL A 106 -2.57 -17.95 25.35
N ILE A 107 -3.52 -17.08 25.02
CA ILE A 107 -3.35 -15.65 24.78
C ILE A 107 -3.84 -14.90 26.01
N ASN A 108 -2.94 -14.22 26.72
CA ASN A 108 -3.27 -13.45 27.95
C ASN A 108 -4.08 -14.25 28.98
N GLY A 109 -3.83 -15.56 29.06
CA GLY A 109 -4.51 -16.49 29.98
C GLY A 109 -5.76 -17.18 29.40
N VAL A 110 -6.23 -16.78 28.22
CA VAL A 110 -7.37 -17.39 27.52
C VAL A 110 -6.88 -18.44 26.54
N GLN A 111 -7.39 -19.66 26.65
CA GLN A 111 -7.04 -20.74 25.73
C GLN A 111 -7.78 -20.60 24.40
N GLN A 112 -7.04 -20.75 23.29
CA GLN A 112 -7.56 -20.80 21.94
C GLN A 112 -7.07 -22.07 21.25
N ASN A 113 -7.98 -22.89 20.75
CA ASN A 113 -7.63 -24.11 20.02
C ASN A 113 -7.02 -23.75 18.65
N THR A 114 -6.07 -24.57 18.23
CA THR A 114 -5.43 -24.52 16.91
C THR A 114 -5.64 -25.87 16.22
N ASP A 115 -5.50 -25.92 14.90
CA ASP A 115 -5.65 -27.15 14.11
C ASP A 115 -4.34 -27.92 13.90
N THR A 116 -3.23 -27.35 14.37
CA THR A 116 -1.90 -27.96 14.43
C THR A 116 -1.24 -27.63 15.78
N ALA A 117 -0.17 -28.33 16.13
CA ALA A 117 0.59 -28.16 17.36
C ALA A 117 2.01 -27.67 17.07
N ALA A 118 2.63 -27.02 18.06
CA ALA A 118 4.08 -26.81 18.06
C ALA A 118 4.81 -28.15 18.22
N LEU A 119 5.95 -28.29 17.54
CA LEU A 119 6.70 -29.54 17.44
C LEU A 119 8.11 -29.38 17.98
N ILE A 120 8.75 -30.51 18.32
CA ILE A 120 10.20 -30.56 18.53
C ILE A 120 10.79 -31.47 17.46
N GLU A 121 11.63 -30.91 16.60
CA GLU A 121 12.37 -31.65 15.56
C GLU A 121 13.84 -31.29 15.65
N ASP A 122 14.71 -32.30 15.60
CA ASP A 122 16.17 -32.15 15.76
C ASP A 122 16.59 -31.30 16.97
N GLY A 123 15.84 -31.46 18.08
CA GLY A 123 16.06 -30.72 19.32
C GLY A 123 15.66 -29.25 19.29
N ARG A 124 14.88 -28.81 18.28
CA ARG A 124 14.43 -27.43 18.09
C ARG A 124 12.93 -27.35 18.17
N THR A 125 12.43 -26.30 18.81
CA THR A 125 11.00 -26.02 18.83
C THR A 125 10.59 -25.33 17.54
N TYR A 126 9.57 -25.88 16.88
CA TYR A 126 8.90 -25.30 15.75
C TYR A 126 7.50 -24.84 16.15
N LEU A 127 7.11 -23.67 15.66
CA LEU A 127 5.82 -23.06 15.95
C LEU A 127 4.93 -23.07 14.71
N PRO A 128 3.62 -23.32 14.88
CA PRO A 128 2.65 -23.05 13.83
C PRO A 128 2.54 -21.53 13.65
N ILE A 129 3.10 -21.03 12.55
CA ILE A 129 3.41 -19.60 12.40
C ILE A 129 2.17 -18.71 12.50
N ARG A 130 1.09 -19.10 11.82
CA ARG A 130 -0.13 -18.32 11.70
C ARG A 130 -0.81 -18.08 13.05
N PRO A 131 -1.29 -19.10 13.79
CA PRO A 131 -2.01 -18.85 15.04
C PRO A 131 -1.16 -18.14 16.10
N VAL A 132 0.17 -18.34 16.08
CA VAL A 132 1.05 -17.67 17.03
C VAL A 132 1.21 -16.19 16.70
N LEU A 133 1.44 -15.83 15.43
CA LEU A 133 1.63 -14.42 15.05
C LEU A 133 0.30 -13.65 15.01
N GLU A 134 -0.79 -14.27 14.57
CA GLU A 134 -2.14 -13.67 14.66
C GLU A 134 -2.54 -13.37 16.11
N ALA A 135 -2.07 -14.16 17.09
CA ALA A 135 -2.27 -13.85 18.51
C ALA A 135 -1.55 -12.58 18.98
N PHE A 136 -0.55 -12.11 18.23
CA PHE A 136 0.11 -10.81 18.42
C PHE A 136 -0.46 -9.72 17.51
N GLY A 137 -1.61 -9.96 16.87
CA GLY A 137 -2.22 -9.03 15.93
C GLY A 137 -1.59 -9.04 14.55
N ALA A 138 -0.73 -10.00 14.20
CA ALA A 138 -0.21 -10.09 12.84
C ALA A 138 -1.28 -10.52 11.85
N ASN A 139 -1.17 -10.07 10.60
CA ASN A 139 -1.80 -10.73 9.46
C ASN A 139 -0.78 -11.69 8.82
N VAL A 140 -1.19 -12.93 8.51
CA VAL A 140 -0.30 -13.98 7.99
C VAL A 140 -0.85 -14.57 6.69
N THR A 141 -0.34 -14.07 5.57
CA THR A 141 -0.81 -14.40 4.22
C THR A 141 0.18 -15.27 3.44
N TRP A 142 -0.32 -15.90 2.37
CA TRP A 142 0.47 -16.68 1.43
C TRP A 142 0.61 -15.90 0.12
N ASP A 143 1.83 -15.66 -0.33
CA ASP A 143 2.15 -15.09 -1.63
C ASP A 143 2.53 -16.20 -2.61
N GLU A 144 1.60 -16.54 -3.50
CA GLU A 144 1.79 -17.58 -4.52
C GLU A 144 2.93 -17.25 -5.51
N LYS A 145 3.10 -15.97 -5.86
CA LYS A 145 4.12 -15.55 -6.84
C LYS A 145 5.52 -15.68 -6.26
N ARG A 146 5.68 -15.38 -4.96
CA ARG A 146 6.97 -15.43 -4.26
C ARG A 146 7.23 -16.78 -3.58
N ASN A 147 6.24 -17.68 -3.53
CA ASN A 147 6.28 -18.92 -2.75
C ASN A 147 6.69 -18.63 -1.29
N ALA A 148 6.01 -17.67 -0.68
CA ALA A 148 6.41 -17.07 0.59
C ALA A 148 5.23 -16.84 1.54
N VAL A 149 5.49 -16.92 2.84
CA VAL A 149 4.57 -16.42 3.87
C VAL A 149 4.93 -14.96 4.16
N ILE A 150 3.94 -14.07 4.08
CA ILE A 150 4.08 -12.65 4.39
C ILE A 150 3.39 -12.38 5.72
N ILE A 151 4.14 -11.77 6.65
CA ILE A 151 3.67 -11.38 7.97
C ILE A 151 3.73 -9.87 8.04
N THR A 152 2.59 -9.27 8.35
CA THR A 152 2.45 -7.84 8.65
C THR A 152 1.77 -7.68 10.00
N GLU A 153 1.84 -6.51 10.62
CA GLU A 153 1.19 -6.24 11.90
C GLU A 153 -0.08 -5.41 11.71
N ASN A 154 -1.22 -5.82 12.30
CA ASN A 154 -2.37 -4.94 12.54
C ASN A 154 -2.11 -4.07 13.77
N ILE A 155 -1.03 -3.31 13.76
CA ILE A 155 -0.55 -2.60 14.96
C ILE A 155 -1.36 -1.35 15.32
N HIS A 156 -2.27 -0.90 14.45
CA HIS A 156 -2.69 0.50 14.48
C HIS A 156 -4.18 0.77 14.18
N GLY A 157 -4.98 -0.28 13.91
CA GLY A 157 -6.42 -0.17 13.67
C GLY A 157 -6.78 0.04 12.20
N GLN A 158 -8.05 0.31 11.92
CA GLN A 158 -8.47 0.65 10.55
C GLN A 158 -8.24 2.15 10.32
N LEU A 159 -7.76 2.48 9.13
CA LEU A 159 -7.73 3.83 8.59
C LEU A 159 -8.74 3.89 7.46
N ASN A 160 -9.55 4.96 7.45
CA ASN A 160 -10.50 5.22 6.37
C ASN A 160 -10.10 6.47 5.58
N VAL A 161 -10.29 6.43 4.27
CA VAL A 161 -10.23 7.60 3.38
C VAL A 161 -11.57 7.70 2.65
N HIS A 162 -12.33 8.73 2.97
CA HIS A 162 -13.66 8.98 2.42
C HIS A 162 -13.52 10.00 1.28
N PHE A 163 -13.76 9.55 0.05
CA PHE A 163 -13.91 10.42 -1.11
C PHE A 163 -15.38 10.81 -1.19
N ILE A 164 -15.73 11.96 -0.60
CA ILE A 164 -17.10 12.39 -0.38
C ILE A 164 -17.72 12.80 -1.72
N ASP A 165 -18.93 12.31 -2.02
CA ASP A 165 -19.66 12.73 -3.21
C ASP A 165 -20.24 14.14 -3.02
N VAL A 166 -19.48 15.11 -3.50
CA VAL A 166 -19.83 16.54 -3.56
C VAL A 166 -20.02 16.98 -5.02
N ASP A 167 -20.52 16.08 -5.89
CA ASP A 167 -20.72 16.33 -7.32
C ASP A 167 -19.38 16.56 -8.06
N GLN A 168 -19.28 17.56 -8.94
CA GLN A 168 -18.04 17.93 -9.63
C GLN A 168 -17.16 18.78 -8.70
N ALA A 169 -16.49 18.11 -7.76
CA ALA A 169 -15.62 18.72 -6.75
C ALA A 169 -14.83 17.67 -5.95
N ASP A 170 -13.91 18.15 -5.11
CA ASP A 170 -13.17 17.33 -4.15
C ASP A 170 -13.51 17.70 -2.70
N ALA A 171 -13.79 16.69 -1.89
CA ALA A 171 -13.79 16.75 -0.43
C ALA A 171 -13.41 15.35 0.09
N ILE A 172 -12.32 15.27 0.85
CA ILE A 172 -11.73 13.99 1.26
C ILE A 172 -11.44 14.01 2.76
N LEU A 173 -12.04 13.07 3.50
CA LEU A 173 -11.75 12.88 4.93
C LEU A 173 -10.81 11.69 5.10
N ILE A 174 -9.66 11.89 5.74
CA ILE A 174 -8.84 10.82 6.31
C ILE A 174 -9.23 10.71 7.79
N ASP A 175 -9.77 9.56 8.16
CA ASP A 175 -10.20 9.23 9.52
C ASP A 175 -9.32 8.10 10.06
N HIS A 176 -8.55 8.41 11.11
CA HIS A 176 -7.71 7.42 11.78
C HIS A 176 -7.58 7.67 13.29
N LYS A 177 -8.50 7.04 14.05
CA LYS A 177 -8.47 6.99 15.53
C LYS A 177 -8.68 8.35 16.18
N ASP A 178 -7.59 9.06 16.39
CA ASP A 178 -7.53 10.34 17.10
C ASP A 178 -7.02 11.44 16.15
N PHE A 179 -7.09 11.19 14.84
CA PHE A 179 -6.54 12.06 13.81
C PHE A 179 -7.49 12.18 12.63
N GLU A 180 -8.02 13.39 12.46
CA GLU A 180 -8.98 13.73 11.41
C GLU A 180 -8.38 14.79 10.48
N VAL A 181 -8.18 14.42 9.22
CA VAL A 181 -7.68 15.32 8.18
C VAL A 181 -8.75 15.53 7.12
N LEU A 182 -9.18 16.76 6.92
CA LEU A 182 -10.02 17.12 5.78
C LEU A 182 -9.18 17.75 4.67
N ILE A 183 -9.32 17.26 3.45
CA ILE A 183 -8.65 17.80 2.26
C ILE A 183 -9.75 18.27 1.31
N ASP A 184 -9.79 19.58 1.10
CA ASP A 184 -10.83 20.30 0.38
C ASP A 184 -12.26 20.14 0.99
N GLY A 185 -13.15 21.06 0.63
CA GLY A 185 -14.51 21.19 1.16
C GLY A 185 -15.59 21.19 0.08
N GLY A 186 -15.24 20.85 -1.15
CA GLY A 186 -16.13 20.88 -2.31
C GLY A 186 -16.56 22.29 -2.72
N ASN A 187 -17.69 22.40 -3.44
CA ASN A 187 -18.22 23.70 -3.87
C ASN A 187 -18.77 24.51 -2.69
N ASN A 188 -18.98 25.82 -2.91
CA ASN A 188 -19.69 26.69 -1.94
C ASN A 188 -21.08 26.21 -1.53
N LYS A 189 -21.75 25.38 -2.34
CA LYS A 189 -23.05 24.77 -2.01
C LYS A 189 -22.92 23.52 -1.13
N ASP A 190 -21.72 22.95 -1.05
CA ASP A 190 -21.47 21.62 -0.47
C ASP A 190 -21.01 21.71 0.99
N GLY A 191 -20.50 22.85 1.46
CA GLY A 191 -19.91 23.01 2.80
C GLY A 191 -20.75 22.44 3.94
N LYS A 192 -22.02 22.82 4.05
CA LYS A 192 -22.96 22.24 5.04
C LYS A 192 -23.19 20.74 4.89
N ASN A 193 -23.16 20.20 3.68
CA ASN A 193 -23.28 18.76 3.46
C ASN A 193 -22.00 18.03 3.89
N VAL A 194 -20.83 18.63 3.64
CA VAL A 194 -19.55 18.11 4.13
C VAL A 194 -19.54 18.10 5.65
N VAL A 195 -19.89 19.20 6.31
CA VAL A 195 -20.03 19.30 7.77
C VAL A 195 -20.96 18.19 8.30
N SER A 196 -22.17 18.07 7.75
CA SER A 196 -23.13 17.05 8.18
C SER A 196 -22.64 15.62 7.95
N TYR A 197 -21.83 15.39 6.92
CA TYR A 197 -21.27 14.07 6.64
C TYR A 197 -20.16 13.73 7.66
N ILE A 198 -19.22 14.65 7.87
CA ILE A 198 -18.06 14.40 8.74
C ILE A 198 -18.44 14.39 10.23
N GLU A 199 -19.56 15.01 10.63
CA GLU A 199 -20.11 14.92 12.00
C GLU A 199 -20.31 13.48 12.50
N THR A 200 -20.50 12.53 11.58
CA THR A 200 -20.65 11.11 11.93
C THR A 200 -19.33 10.38 12.20
N TYR A 201 -18.19 10.99 11.86
CA TYR A 201 -16.85 10.39 11.96
C TYR A 201 -15.89 11.22 12.83
N VAL A 202 -16.13 12.53 12.95
CA VAL A 202 -15.30 13.47 13.69
C VAL A 202 -16.05 13.88 14.96
N ASP A 203 -15.55 13.44 16.12
CA ASP A 203 -16.14 13.74 17.44
C ASP A 203 -15.35 14.79 18.25
N GLY A 204 -14.33 15.39 17.63
CA GLY A 204 -13.44 16.40 18.19
C GLY A 204 -13.01 17.48 17.17
N PRO A 205 -11.83 18.12 17.37
CA PRO A 205 -11.30 19.09 16.42
C PRO A 205 -10.86 18.40 15.11
N LEU A 206 -10.75 19.17 14.03
CA LEU A 206 -9.98 18.73 12.87
C LEU A 206 -8.50 19.02 13.13
N ASP A 207 -7.66 18.00 13.12
CA ASP A 207 -6.22 18.17 13.32
C ASP A 207 -5.56 18.93 12.17
N LEU A 208 -6.09 18.73 10.97
CA LEU A 208 -5.58 19.34 9.76
C LEU A 208 -6.69 19.54 8.72
N VAL A 209 -6.74 20.75 8.18
CA VAL A 209 -7.42 21.04 6.92
C VAL A 209 -6.38 21.32 5.85
N ILE A 210 -6.51 20.73 4.66
CA ILE A 210 -5.68 21.05 3.50
C ILE A 210 -6.57 21.71 2.45
N ALA A 211 -6.20 22.91 2.02
CA ALA A 211 -6.79 23.63 0.91
C ALA A 211 -5.87 23.48 -0.30
N THR A 212 -6.20 22.58 -1.23
CA THR A 212 -5.26 22.18 -2.29
C THR A 212 -4.95 23.34 -3.21
N HIS A 213 -5.94 24.12 -3.65
CA HIS A 213 -5.76 25.31 -4.49
C HIS A 213 -7.03 26.19 -4.46
N PRO A 214 -6.99 27.46 -4.87
CA PRO A 214 -8.04 28.44 -4.58
C PRO A 214 -9.33 28.34 -5.43
N ASP A 215 -9.58 27.20 -6.07
CA ASP A 215 -10.75 27.01 -6.94
C ASP A 215 -11.98 26.59 -6.14
N ALA A 216 -13.15 26.98 -6.65
CA ALA A 216 -14.37 26.93 -5.87
C ALA A 216 -14.84 25.51 -5.57
N ASP A 217 -14.54 24.55 -6.44
CA ASP A 217 -14.80 23.12 -6.30
C ASP A 217 -13.84 22.40 -5.33
N HIS A 218 -12.93 23.15 -4.72
CA HIS A 218 -11.99 22.68 -3.70
C HIS A 218 -12.19 23.43 -2.38
N ILE A 219 -11.91 24.74 -2.34
CA ILE A 219 -12.00 25.53 -1.10
C ILE A 219 -13.42 26.03 -0.80
N GLY A 220 -14.37 25.77 -1.68
CA GLY A 220 -15.67 26.42 -1.67
C GLY A 220 -16.47 26.20 -0.40
N GLY A 221 -16.46 24.99 0.15
CA GLY A 221 -17.15 24.66 1.39
C GLY A 221 -16.28 24.71 2.64
N LEU A 222 -15.00 25.11 2.54
CA LEU A 222 -14.09 25.10 3.69
C LEU A 222 -14.40 26.21 4.70
N ASP A 223 -15.03 27.31 4.29
CA ASP A 223 -15.51 28.35 5.22
C ASP A 223 -16.58 27.78 6.17
N ASP A 224 -17.60 27.09 5.64
CA ASP A 224 -18.62 26.40 6.45
C ASP A 224 -17.98 25.37 7.40
N VAL A 225 -16.94 24.64 6.96
CA VAL A 225 -16.24 23.64 7.79
C VAL A 225 -15.45 24.29 8.91
N ILE A 226 -14.64 25.29 8.61
CA ILE A 226 -13.79 26.00 9.59
C ILE A 226 -14.68 26.72 10.61
N GLU A 227 -15.85 27.23 10.22
CA GLU A 227 -16.79 27.82 11.16
C GLU A 227 -17.49 26.78 12.07
N ALA A 228 -17.53 25.51 11.67
CA ALA A 228 -18.22 24.44 12.39
C ALA A 228 -17.31 23.61 13.31
N TYR A 229 -16.01 23.55 13.06
CA TYR A 229 -15.04 22.74 13.79
C TYR A 229 -13.86 23.60 14.29
N ASP A 230 -13.36 23.28 15.48
CA ASP A 230 -12.05 23.77 15.91
C ASP A 230 -10.98 23.14 14.98
N VAL A 231 -10.17 23.95 14.31
CA VAL A 231 -9.13 23.50 13.37
C VAL A 231 -7.74 23.78 13.91
N SER A 232 -6.95 22.73 14.13
CA SER A 232 -5.62 22.87 14.71
C SER A 232 -4.59 23.42 13.73
N LYS A 233 -4.61 22.96 12.47
CA LYS A 233 -3.70 23.42 11.41
C LYS A 233 -4.40 23.53 10.07
N ILE A 234 -3.96 24.46 9.24
CA ILE A 234 -4.33 24.57 7.84
C ILE A 234 -3.06 24.53 7.00
N ILE A 235 -3.04 23.69 5.96
CA ILE A 235 -2.02 23.74 4.90
C ILE A 235 -2.68 24.27 3.63
N ASP A 236 -2.16 25.37 3.11
CA ASP A 236 -2.69 26.10 1.96
C ASP A 236 -1.61 26.19 0.87
N SER A 237 -1.99 26.11 -0.40
CA SER A 237 -1.05 26.30 -1.54
C SER A 237 -0.34 27.66 -1.61
N GLY A 238 -0.77 28.65 -0.82
CA GLY A 238 -0.32 30.03 -0.93
C GLY A 238 -0.85 30.77 -2.17
N SER A 239 -1.47 30.05 -3.11
CA SER A 239 -2.06 30.59 -4.34
C SER A 239 -3.35 31.35 -4.06
N LYS A 240 -3.51 32.49 -4.73
CA LYS A 240 -4.63 33.42 -4.46
C LYS A 240 -5.46 33.67 -5.71
N LYS A 241 -6.78 33.77 -5.52
CA LYS A 241 -7.71 34.25 -6.55
C LYS A 241 -8.52 35.44 -6.03
N ASP A 242 -8.81 36.40 -6.90
CA ASP A 242 -9.72 37.51 -6.58
C ASP A 242 -11.19 37.09 -6.79
N THR A 243 -11.61 36.05 -6.06
CA THR A 243 -12.98 35.53 -6.07
C THR A 243 -13.65 35.79 -4.73
N LYS A 244 -15.00 35.71 -4.71
CA LYS A 244 -15.75 35.76 -3.45
C LYS A 244 -15.39 34.55 -2.58
N THR A 245 -15.35 33.36 -3.20
CA THR A 245 -14.99 32.09 -2.56
C THR A 245 -13.66 32.15 -1.81
N PHE A 246 -12.58 32.60 -2.46
CA PHE A 246 -11.28 32.71 -1.81
C PHE A 246 -11.29 33.70 -0.64
N LYS A 247 -12.02 34.82 -0.76
CA LYS A 247 -12.12 35.81 0.32
C LYS A 247 -12.88 35.27 1.53
N GLU A 248 -13.93 34.48 1.30
CA GLU A 248 -14.73 33.87 2.36
C GLU A 248 -13.93 32.79 3.09
N TYR A 249 -13.33 31.86 2.34
CA TYR A 249 -12.38 30.88 2.87
C TYR A 249 -11.26 31.54 3.68
N TRP A 250 -10.53 32.51 3.09
CA TRP A 250 -9.41 33.17 3.77
C TRP A 250 -9.86 33.99 4.98
N GLN A 251 -11.09 34.52 4.99
CA GLN A 251 -11.62 35.17 6.18
C GLN A 251 -11.89 34.16 7.30
N ALA A 252 -12.43 32.99 6.98
CA ALA A 252 -12.64 31.91 7.94
C ALA A 252 -11.31 31.43 8.54
N THR A 253 -10.29 31.17 7.70
CA THR A 253 -8.95 30.77 8.18
C THR A 253 -8.34 31.78 9.15
N GLN A 254 -8.52 33.08 8.89
CA GLN A 254 -7.97 34.17 9.71
C GLN A 254 -8.75 34.39 11.02
N ASN A 255 -10.01 33.95 11.08
CA ASN A 255 -10.83 34.04 12.27
C ASN A 255 -10.66 32.82 13.20
N GLU A 256 -10.09 31.72 12.69
CA GLU A 256 -9.95 30.49 13.43
C GLU A 256 -8.93 30.63 14.59
N PRO A 257 -9.38 30.52 15.85
CA PRO A 257 -8.52 30.78 16.99
C PRO A 257 -7.50 29.65 17.20
N ASN A 258 -6.23 30.01 17.33
CA ASN A 258 -5.12 29.09 17.59
C ASN A 258 -4.78 28.12 16.43
N CYS A 259 -5.38 28.29 15.25
CA CYS A 259 -4.98 27.56 14.05
C CYS A 259 -3.56 27.98 13.60
N GLN A 260 -2.72 26.98 13.31
CA GLN A 260 -1.45 27.21 12.63
C GLN A 260 -1.65 27.11 11.11
N ILE A 261 -1.49 28.24 10.40
CA ILE A 261 -1.48 28.27 8.94
C ILE A 261 -0.06 27.99 8.43
N LEU A 262 0.07 26.98 7.58
CA LEU A 262 1.27 26.53 6.90
C LEU A 262 1.05 26.57 5.38
N PHE A 263 2.15 26.52 4.63
CA PHE A 263 2.15 26.43 3.17
C PHE A 263 2.76 25.10 2.72
N ASP A 264 2.59 24.75 1.44
CA ASP A 264 2.81 23.44 0.81
C ASP A 264 4.24 22.93 0.68
N GLU A 265 5.12 23.42 1.56
CA GLU A 265 6.50 22.99 1.70
C GLU A 265 6.63 21.48 1.99
N ASP A 266 7.72 20.88 1.49
CA ASP A 266 8.06 19.47 1.73
C ASP A 266 8.11 19.19 3.25
N MET A 267 7.11 18.46 3.76
CA MET A 267 7.02 18.10 5.17
C MET A 267 6.40 16.72 5.39
N THR A 268 6.59 16.18 6.59
CA THR A 268 5.97 14.92 7.00
C THR A 268 5.37 15.08 8.38
N LEU A 269 4.06 14.87 8.45
CA LEU A 269 3.28 14.85 9.66
C LEU A 269 3.12 13.41 10.12
N ASP A 270 3.42 13.15 11.38
CA ASP A 270 3.10 11.90 12.05
C ASP A 270 1.64 11.99 12.54
N LEU A 271 0.77 11.16 11.96
CA LEU A 271 -0.65 11.09 12.33
C LEU A 271 -0.87 10.03 13.42
N GLY A 272 0.18 9.63 14.14
CA GLY A 272 0.10 8.58 15.14
C GLY A 272 -0.15 7.20 14.54
N TYR A 273 -0.04 6.18 15.39
CA TYR A 273 -0.36 4.80 15.01
C TYR A 273 0.27 4.38 13.67
N GLY A 274 1.52 4.78 13.40
CA GLY A 274 2.24 4.41 12.18
C GLY A 274 1.73 5.07 10.88
N ALA A 275 0.67 5.89 10.91
CA ALA A 275 0.21 6.66 9.78
C ALA A 275 1.02 7.96 9.64
N LYS A 276 1.41 8.30 8.40
CA LYS A 276 2.17 9.51 8.08
C LYS A 276 1.59 10.21 6.88
N LEU A 277 1.42 11.52 6.97
CA LEU A 277 1.02 12.35 5.84
C LEU A 277 2.21 13.19 5.38
N LYS A 278 2.67 12.93 4.15
CA LYS A 278 3.74 13.70 3.52
C LYS A 278 3.12 14.76 2.61
N ILE A 279 3.51 16.01 2.78
CA ILE A 279 3.25 17.06 1.79
C ILE A 279 4.44 17.09 0.84
N ILE A 280 4.16 17.11 -0.46
CA ILE A 280 5.14 17.05 -1.53
C ILE A 280 5.03 18.36 -2.32
N GLU A 281 6.04 19.21 -2.18
CA GLU A 281 6.13 20.47 -2.91
C GLU A 281 6.35 20.18 -4.41
N THR A 282 5.54 20.72 -5.32
CA THR A 282 5.62 20.43 -6.77
C THR A 282 6.07 21.60 -7.64
N GLY A 283 6.43 22.71 -7.00
CA GLY A 283 6.88 23.97 -7.57
C GLY A 283 5.86 25.08 -7.30
N ASP A 284 6.38 26.30 -7.17
CA ASP A 284 5.57 27.50 -6.93
C ASP A 284 5.29 28.32 -8.20
N GLU A 285 4.34 29.24 -8.08
CA GLU A 285 4.06 30.34 -9.01
C GLU A 285 3.66 29.91 -10.43
N TYR A 286 3.06 28.73 -10.58
CA TYR A 286 2.40 28.37 -11.82
C TYR A 286 1.25 29.34 -12.10
N LYS A 287 1.09 29.69 -13.39
CA LYS A 287 0.02 30.61 -13.81
C LYS A 287 -1.36 30.00 -13.61
N ASP A 288 -1.48 28.69 -13.83
CA ASP A 288 -2.68 27.94 -13.53
C ASP A 288 -2.67 27.57 -12.05
N ALA A 289 -3.79 27.81 -11.37
CA ALA A 289 -3.89 27.52 -9.94
C ALA A 289 -3.84 26.01 -9.67
N ASN A 290 -4.31 25.22 -10.63
CA ASN A 290 -4.34 23.76 -10.55
C ASN A 290 -2.93 23.17 -10.38
N ASP A 291 -1.93 23.72 -11.09
CA ASP A 291 -0.54 23.30 -10.99
C ASP A 291 0.14 23.70 -9.66
N ASN A 292 -0.49 24.57 -8.86
CA ASN A 292 -0.06 24.89 -7.50
C ASN A 292 -0.84 24.06 -6.44
N SER A 293 -1.43 22.92 -6.83
CA SER A 293 -2.18 22.08 -5.89
C SER A 293 -1.25 21.51 -4.82
N VAL A 294 -1.65 21.61 -3.54
CA VAL A 294 -0.99 20.88 -2.46
C VAL A 294 -1.11 19.38 -2.71
N VAL A 295 0.03 18.71 -2.94
CA VAL A 295 0.09 17.26 -3.12
C VAL A 295 0.38 16.58 -1.79
N ALA A 296 -0.48 15.64 -1.40
CA ALA A 296 -0.33 14.88 -0.15
C ALA A 296 -0.20 13.37 -0.43
N GLN A 297 0.70 12.71 0.29
CA GLN A 297 0.83 11.25 0.29
C GLN A 297 0.64 10.70 1.71
N LEU A 298 -0.45 9.97 1.91
CA LEU A 298 -0.68 9.18 3.11
C LEU A 298 0.08 7.86 3.00
N ASN A 299 0.79 7.48 4.06
CA ASN A 299 1.47 6.20 4.18
C ASN A 299 1.03 5.53 5.49
N TYR A 300 0.60 4.27 5.40
CA TYR A 300 0.16 3.48 6.53
C TYR A 300 0.49 2.00 6.29
N GLY A 301 1.43 1.47 7.07
CA GLY A 301 2.01 0.14 6.81
C GLY A 301 2.59 0.05 5.39
N ASP A 302 2.14 -0.96 4.63
CA ASP A 302 2.51 -1.19 3.23
C ASP A 302 1.63 -0.40 2.23
N ILE A 303 0.62 0.34 2.72
CA ILE A 303 -0.34 1.06 1.87
C ILE A 303 0.06 2.53 1.74
N SER A 304 0.02 3.03 0.51
CA SER A 304 0.23 4.45 0.20
C SER A 304 -0.89 5.01 -0.69
N VAL A 305 -1.38 6.20 -0.33
CA VAL A 305 -2.42 6.93 -1.07
C VAL A 305 -1.87 8.28 -1.50
N LEU A 306 -1.85 8.55 -2.80
CA LEU A 306 -1.46 9.84 -3.36
C LEU A 306 -2.68 10.69 -3.70
N LEU A 307 -2.75 11.88 -3.13
CA LEU A 307 -3.80 12.88 -3.29
C LEU A 307 -3.19 14.09 -4.00
N THR A 308 -3.58 14.31 -5.25
CA THR A 308 -2.88 15.24 -6.16
C THR A 308 -3.59 16.58 -6.36
N GLY A 309 -4.74 16.79 -5.72
CA GLY A 309 -5.65 17.89 -6.05
C GLY A 309 -5.89 17.91 -7.56
N ASP A 310 -5.64 19.07 -8.16
CA ASP A 310 -5.79 19.29 -9.60
C ASP A 310 -4.47 19.43 -10.35
N MET A 311 -3.35 18.99 -9.75
CA MET A 311 -2.02 19.04 -10.37
C MET A 311 -2.07 18.55 -11.83
N GLU A 312 -1.61 19.40 -12.77
CA GLU A 312 -1.61 19.11 -14.19
C GLU A 312 -0.23 18.71 -14.71
N LYS A 313 -0.16 18.35 -15.99
CA LYS A 313 1.04 17.82 -16.65
C LYS A 313 2.31 18.65 -16.46
N ASP A 314 2.22 19.96 -16.32
CA ASP A 314 3.40 20.81 -16.20
C ASP A 314 4.03 20.65 -14.81
N ALA A 315 3.23 20.73 -13.74
CA ALA A 315 3.68 20.42 -12.38
C ALA A 315 4.07 18.94 -12.23
N GLU A 316 3.29 18.01 -12.79
CA GLU A 316 3.64 16.58 -12.80
C GLU A 316 5.05 16.35 -13.36
N LYS A 317 5.32 16.93 -14.53
CA LYS A 317 6.59 16.80 -15.23
C LYS A 317 7.75 17.38 -14.43
N ALA A 318 7.54 18.52 -13.77
CA ALA A 318 8.53 19.16 -12.94
C ALA A 318 8.87 18.30 -11.71
N ALA A 319 7.86 17.65 -11.10
CA ALA A 319 7.99 16.90 -9.86
C ALA A 319 8.17 15.38 -10.02
N LEU A 320 8.26 14.81 -11.24
CA LEU A 320 8.34 13.35 -11.47
C LEU A 320 9.38 12.64 -10.59
N PHE A 321 10.52 13.28 -10.33
CA PHE A 321 11.61 12.70 -9.54
C PHE A 321 11.29 12.54 -8.05
N LYS A 322 10.20 13.16 -7.56
CA LYS A 322 9.72 13.07 -6.18
C LYS A 322 8.77 11.89 -5.95
N PHE A 323 8.24 11.30 -7.03
CA PHE A 323 7.23 10.26 -6.95
C PHE A 323 7.82 8.84 -7.06
N GLN A 324 7.09 7.88 -6.51
CA GLN A 324 7.39 6.46 -6.53
C GLN A 324 6.09 5.67 -6.67
N ASN A 325 6.19 4.34 -6.68
CA ASN A 325 5.00 3.49 -6.70
C ASN A 325 4.08 3.79 -5.51
N VAL A 326 2.77 3.85 -5.78
CA VAL A 326 1.72 4.06 -4.76
C VAL A 326 0.62 3.02 -4.90
N THR A 327 -0.08 2.70 -3.81
CA THR A 327 -1.19 1.73 -3.85
C THR A 327 -2.44 2.34 -4.48
N VAL A 328 -2.82 3.53 -4.02
CA VAL A 328 -4.04 4.22 -4.44
C VAL A 328 -3.70 5.63 -4.92
N LEU A 329 -4.29 6.04 -6.04
CA LEU A 329 -4.20 7.38 -6.58
C LEU A 329 -5.58 8.03 -6.59
N LYS A 330 -5.72 9.21 -5.99
CA LYS A 330 -6.80 10.13 -6.35
C LYS A 330 -6.47 10.77 -7.69
N SER A 331 -7.31 10.49 -8.69
CA SER A 331 -7.22 11.08 -10.02
C SER A 331 -7.14 12.59 -9.93
N GLY A 332 -6.06 13.14 -10.49
CA GLY A 332 -5.88 14.58 -10.59
C GLY A 332 -6.96 15.23 -11.45
N HIS A 333 -7.39 16.41 -11.05
CA HIS A 333 -8.32 17.27 -11.80
C HIS A 333 -9.58 16.52 -12.26
N HIS A 334 -10.15 15.75 -11.33
CA HIS A 334 -11.38 14.96 -11.51
C HIS A 334 -11.37 13.98 -12.70
N GLY A 335 -10.19 13.62 -13.22
CA GLY A 335 -10.07 12.82 -14.44
C GLY A 335 -10.01 13.66 -15.72
N SER A 336 -9.51 14.89 -15.63
CA SER A 336 -9.20 15.75 -16.76
C SER A 336 -8.09 15.17 -17.64
N ALA A 337 -8.18 15.39 -18.94
CA ALA A 337 -7.13 15.03 -19.88
C ALA A 337 -5.84 15.84 -19.68
N THR A 338 -5.88 16.93 -18.91
CA THR A 338 -4.73 17.77 -18.55
C THR A 338 -3.84 17.15 -17.46
N SER A 339 -4.36 16.20 -16.68
CA SER A 339 -3.63 15.52 -15.59
C SER A 339 -3.45 14.02 -15.84
N SER A 340 -2.83 13.35 -14.86
CA SER A 340 -2.44 11.95 -14.85
C SER A 340 -1.74 11.53 -16.15
N SER A 341 -0.62 12.19 -16.45
CA SER A 341 0.17 11.85 -17.64
C SER A 341 0.66 10.39 -17.62
N GLN A 342 0.89 9.83 -18.80
CA GLN A 342 1.43 8.47 -18.89
C GLN A 342 2.78 8.35 -18.16
N LYS A 343 3.62 9.39 -18.21
CA LYS A 343 4.92 9.40 -17.52
C LYS A 343 4.78 9.32 -16.00
N LEU A 344 3.78 10.02 -15.44
CA LEU A 344 3.49 9.91 -14.01
C LEU A 344 2.99 8.50 -13.68
N LEU A 345 2.04 7.96 -14.47
CA LEU A 345 1.48 6.63 -14.23
C LEU A 345 2.48 5.49 -14.41
N ASP A 346 3.48 5.65 -15.28
CA ASP A 346 4.59 4.71 -15.43
C ASP A 346 5.45 4.62 -14.15
N ILE A 347 5.51 5.69 -13.34
CA ILE A 347 6.22 5.74 -12.05
C ILE A 347 5.31 5.26 -10.92
N LEU A 348 4.08 5.78 -10.86
CA LEU A 348 3.14 5.52 -9.77
C LEU A 348 2.64 4.07 -9.78
N GLN A 349 2.38 3.50 -10.96
CA GLN A 349 1.81 2.15 -11.14
C GLN A 349 0.72 1.79 -10.10
N PRO A 350 -0.35 2.61 -9.97
CA PRO A 350 -1.33 2.41 -8.91
C PRO A 350 -2.14 1.14 -9.12
N GLU A 351 -2.47 0.45 -8.03
CA GLU A 351 -3.41 -0.69 -8.04
C GLU A 351 -4.86 -0.19 -8.16
N TYR A 352 -5.16 0.93 -7.50
CA TYR A 352 -6.48 1.54 -7.50
C TYR A 352 -6.41 3.03 -7.86
N VAL A 353 -7.42 3.50 -8.58
CA VAL A 353 -7.64 4.94 -8.81
C VAL A 353 -9.05 5.30 -8.36
N VAL A 354 -9.17 6.39 -7.60
CA VAL A 354 -10.47 6.98 -7.26
C VAL A 354 -10.63 8.31 -8.00
N ILE A 355 -11.77 8.49 -8.66
CA ILE A 355 -12.13 9.71 -9.38
C ILE A 355 -13.29 10.39 -8.65
N SER A 356 -13.06 11.59 -8.13
CA SER A 356 -14.16 12.44 -7.65
C SER A 356 -14.60 13.32 -8.79
N ALA A 357 -15.82 13.10 -9.27
CA ALA A 357 -16.44 13.88 -10.35
C ALA A 357 -17.96 13.74 -10.28
N GLY A 358 -18.67 14.70 -10.87
CA GLY A 358 -20.14 14.68 -10.93
C GLY A 358 -20.64 13.83 -12.09
N LYS A 359 -21.76 13.11 -11.91
CA LYS A 359 -22.33 12.20 -12.92
C LYS A 359 -22.71 12.86 -14.24
N GLU A 360 -23.12 14.11 -14.20
CA GLU A 360 -23.52 14.90 -15.36
C GLU A 360 -22.77 16.24 -15.39
N ASN A 361 -21.48 16.21 -15.08
CA ASN A 361 -20.65 17.40 -15.11
C ASN A 361 -20.49 17.92 -16.55
N LYS A 362 -20.29 19.24 -16.67
CA LYS A 362 -20.20 19.93 -17.96
C LYS A 362 -18.81 19.89 -18.60
N TYR A 363 -17.84 19.33 -17.89
CA TYR A 363 -16.44 19.30 -18.31
C TYR A 363 -16.10 18.03 -19.11
N GLY A 364 -17.01 17.06 -19.15
CA GLY A 364 -16.76 15.76 -19.78
C GLY A 364 -15.85 14.87 -18.93
N HIS A 365 -15.77 15.13 -17.62
CA HIS A 365 -14.98 14.33 -16.68
C HIS A 365 -15.69 13.03 -16.28
N PRO A 366 -14.95 11.92 -16.06
CA PRO A 366 -13.58 11.74 -16.48
C PRO A 366 -13.47 11.61 -18.01
N HIS A 367 -12.42 12.19 -18.58
CA HIS A 367 -12.18 12.08 -20.01
C HIS A 367 -11.80 10.65 -20.40
N ARG A 368 -12.31 10.18 -21.54
CA ARG A 368 -12.01 8.85 -22.08
C ARG A 368 -10.52 8.52 -22.14
N ALA A 369 -9.70 9.46 -22.62
CA ALA A 369 -8.26 9.26 -22.75
C ALA A 369 -7.55 9.06 -21.41
N VAL A 370 -8.13 9.53 -20.29
CA VAL A 370 -7.58 9.36 -18.94
C VAL A 370 -7.92 7.97 -18.41
N LEU A 371 -9.18 7.55 -18.57
CA LEU A 371 -9.59 6.18 -18.25
C LEU A 371 -8.75 5.14 -19.01
N GLU A 372 -8.49 5.37 -20.30
CA GLU A 372 -7.62 4.49 -21.08
C GLU A 372 -6.20 4.40 -20.50
N ARG A 373 -5.64 5.50 -19.96
CA ARG A 373 -4.32 5.45 -19.30
C ARG A 373 -4.36 4.65 -17.99
N TYR A 374 -5.37 4.84 -17.16
CA TYR A 374 -5.52 4.07 -15.92
C TYR A 374 -5.72 2.57 -16.17
N PHE A 375 -6.54 2.21 -17.16
CA PHE A 375 -6.73 0.80 -17.51
C PHE A 375 -5.45 0.19 -18.10
N ASN A 376 -4.70 0.95 -18.90
CA ASN A 376 -3.41 0.49 -19.44
C ASN A 376 -2.33 0.34 -18.37
N SER A 377 -2.40 1.09 -17.26
CA SER A 377 -1.52 0.87 -16.10
C SER A 377 -1.95 -0.31 -15.23
N GLY A 378 -3.07 -0.97 -15.55
CA GLY A 378 -3.60 -2.12 -14.81
C GLY A 378 -4.42 -1.77 -13.57
N ALA A 379 -4.78 -0.48 -13.40
CA ALA A 379 -5.50 -0.03 -12.22
C ALA A 379 -6.99 -0.40 -12.28
N THR A 380 -7.55 -0.74 -11.11
CA THR A 380 -9.00 -0.76 -10.93
C THR A 380 -9.48 0.65 -10.59
N VAL A 381 -10.47 1.16 -11.31
CA VAL A 381 -10.92 2.56 -11.18
C VAL A 381 -12.28 2.60 -10.51
N TYR A 382 -12.45 3.46 -9.52
CA TYR A 382 -13.74 3.78 -8.89
C TYR A 382 -14.05 5.28 -9.08
N GLY A 383 -15.33 5.63 -9.11
CA GLY A 383 -15.76 7.01 -9.35
C GLY A 383 -16.97 7.40 -8.51
N THR A 384 -16.93 8.59 -7.89
CA THR A 384 -18.04 9.08 -7.04
C THR A 384 -19.33 9.25 -7.84
N PHE A 385 -19.24 9.72 -9.09
CA PHE A 385 -20.36 9.77 -10.05
C PHE A 385 -21.11 8.44 -10.25
N ARG A 386 -20.47 7.31 -9.93
CA ARG A 386 -21.03 5.97 -10.08
C ARG A 386 -21.49 5.39 -8.74
N SER A 387 -20.65 5.51 -7.70
CA SER A 387 -20.85 4.84 -6.41
C SER A 387 -21.33 5.75 -5.28
N GLY A 388 -21.51 7.04 -5.54
CA GLY A 388 -21.65 8.04 -4.48
C GLY A 388 -20.35 8.15 -3.67
N THR A 389 -20.44 8.47 -2.38
CA THR A 389 -19.26 8.53 -1.51
C THR A 389 -18.54 7.18 -1.46
N ILE A 390 -17.26 7.20 -1.81
CA ILE A 390 -16.40 6.02 -1.77
C ILE A 390 -15.59 6.05 -0.49
N ILE A 391 -15.62 4.96 0.28
CA ILE A 391 -14.81 4.79 1.48
C ILE A 391 -13.78 3.71 1.20
N MET A 392 -12.50 4.10 1.21
CA MET A 392 -11.37 3.19 1.23
C MET A 392 -11.04 2.85 2.68
N THR A 393 -11.02 1.57 3.04
CA THR A 393 -10.61 1.10 4.37
C THR A 393 -9.36 0.25 4.25
N THR A 394 -8.38 0.49 5.14
CA THR A 394 -7.15 -0.29 5.20
C THR A 394 -6.72 -0.59 6.64
N ASP A 395 -6.09 -1.74 6.83
CA ASP A 395 -5.42 -2.15 8.07
C ASP A 395 -3.89 -1.92 8.01
N GLY A 396 -3.41 -1.25 6.96
CA GLY A 396 -2.00 -1.02 6.68
C GLY A 396 -1.35 -2.16 5.89
N SER A 397 -2.10 -3.18 5.46
CA SER A 397 -1.61 -4.24 4.58
C SER A 397 -2.56 -4.57 3.44
N THR A 398 -3.86 -4.40 3.67
CA THR A 398 -4.91 -4.68 2.71
C THR A 398 -5.74 -3.42 2.46
N VAL A 399 -6.31 -3.31 1.26
CA VAL A 399 -7.22 -2.22 0.90
C VAL A 399 -8.57 -2.81 0.51
N SER A 400 -9.65 -2.20 0.97
CA SER A 400 -11.02 -2.50 0.57
C SER A 400 -11.80 -1.23 0.31
N PHE A 401 -12.87 -1.32 -0.48
CA PHE A 401 -13.76 -0.22 -0.80
C PHE A 401 -15.20 -0.60 -0.45
N ASN A 402 -16.03 0.38 -0.09
CA ASN A 402 -17.47 0.20 0.14
C ASN A 402 -18.28 -0.05 -1.15
N THR A 403 -17.61 -0.18 -2.30
CA THR A 403 -18.22 -0.45 -3.60
C THR A 403 -17.46 -1.56 -4.33
N ASN A 404 -18.20 -2.35 -5.11
CA ASN A 404 -17.66 -3.38 -6.01
C ASN A 404 -18.00 -3.08 -7.47
N ASP A 405 -18.35 -1.82 -7.79
CA ASP A 405 -18.81 -1.39 -9.12
C ASP A 405 -17.77 -0.46 -9.78
N PRO A 406 -16.72 -1.04 -10.41
CA PRO A 406 -15.66 -0.25 -11.01
C PRO A 406 -16.13 0.51 -12.25
N VAL A 407 -15.48 1.64 -12.50
CA VAL A 407 -15.66 2.46 -13.70
C VAL A 407 -15.26 1.67 -14.93
N VAL A 408 -16.09 1.77 -15.97
CA VAL A 408 -15.83 1.21 -17.30
C VAL A 408 -15.70 2.33 -18.33
N LEU A 409 -15.15 2.02 -19.49
CA LEU A 409 -14.86 3.02 -20.51
C LEU A 409 -16.09 3.74 -21.09
N SER A 410 -17.28 3.14 -20.97
CA SER A 410 -18.55 3.78 -21.34
C SER A 410 -19.01 4.86 -20.35
N ASP A 411 -18.37 4.96 -19.20
CA ASP A 411 -18.66 5.99 -18.20
C ASP A 411 -17.87 7.29 -18.45
N ALA A 412 -16.99 7.30 -19.46
CA ALA A 412 -16.29 8.51 -19.87
C ALA A 412 -17.30 9.62 -20.24
N GLY A 413 -17.03 10.84 -19.79
CA GLY A 413 -17.79 12.01 -20.20
C GLY A 413 -17.63 12.28 -21.70
N ASN A 414 -18.68 12.84 -22.30
CA ASN A 414 -18.74 13.18 -23.73
C ASN A 414 -18.10 14.53 -24.04
#